data_AF-A0A078LHF1-F1
#
_entry.id   AF-A0A078LHF1-F1
#
_cell.length_a   1.000
_cell.length_b   1.000
_cell.length_c   1.000
_cell.angle_alpha   90.00
_cell.angle_beta   90.00
_cell.angle_gamma   90.00
#
_symmetry.space_group_name_H-M   'P 1'
#
loop_
_entity.id
_entity.type
_entity.pdbx_description
1 polymer ?
#
loop_
_entity_poly.entity_id
_entity_poly.type
_entity_poly.pdbx_seq_one_letter_code
_entity_poly.pdbx_strand_id
1 'polypeptide(L)'
;MSNRQIRRVNLSLHLSPERSRADLRAMLQLKKWYGAVQRDGSDVNDANMEIRQFHRNIYLSGLQLHLLNPQLCSHVAESLSREGLSLESLCAELQESNLLPVALMTGDGDAEKEKDFSEQQLAQMRTLMAQALQKQQVAAAPSDNTQHEATAKLREEVAQLKVLLEQQHLLLQQLRVTGRTSAAEPAKSVNAEEVDLSTVDAPTQKMSKVRQKGIF
;
A
#
# COMPACT_ATOMS: atom_id res chain seq x y z
N MET A 1 -28.97 6.89 26.35
CA MET A 1 -27.88 7.80 25.98
C MET A 1 -26.55 7.12 26.30
N SER A 2 -25.91 6.48 25.31
CA SER A 2 -24.67 5.72 25.58
C SER A 2 -23.51 6.67 25.86
N ASN A 3 -22.90 6.56 27.04
CA ASN A 3 -21.81 7.42 27.49
C ASN A 3 -20.56 7.14 26.63
N ARG A 4 -20.33 7.99 25.63
CA ARG A 4 -19.28 7.80 24.60
C ARG A 4 -17.93 8.21 25.20
N GLN A 5 -17.36 7.32 26.02
CA GLN A 5 -16.07 7.51 26.67
C GLN A 5 -15.00 7.88 25.63
N ILE A 6 -14.37 9.04 25.82
CA ILE A 6 -13.29 9.53 24.98
C ILE A 6 -12.07 8.62 25.21
N ARG A 7 -11.74 7.77 24.24
CA ARG A 7 -10.56 6.90 24.30
C ARG A 7 -9.32 7.72 23.95
N ARG A 8 -8.42 7.92 24.92
CA ARG A 8 -7.12 8.58 24.70
C ARG A 8 -6.07 7.56 24.26
N VAL A 9 -5.57 7.71 23.04
CA VAL A 9 -4.34 7.04 22.59
C VAL A 9 -3.14 7.90 23.02
N ASN A 10 -2.07 7.27 23.51
CA ASN A 10 -0.81 7.93 23.83
C ASN A 10 0.27 7.44 22.86
N LEU A 11 0.92 8.36 22.15
CA LEU A 11 1.94 8.08 21.16
C LEU A 11 3.09 9.07 21.33
N SER A 12 4.31 8.56 21.52
CA SER A 12 5.54 9.35 21.59
C SER A 12 6.28 9.29 20.24
N LEU A 13 6.24 10.39 19.49
CA LEU A 13 7.07 10.57 18.30
C LEU A 13 8.45 11.12 18.69
N HIS A 14 9.50 10.54 18.13
CA HIS A 14 10.87 11.02 18.27
C HIS A 14 11.36 11.57 16.93
N LEU A 15 11.91 12.78 16.94
CA LEU A 15 12.50 13.43 15.77
C LEU A 15 14.03 13.45 15.91
N SER A 16 14.73 13.17 14.82
CA SER A 16 16.20 13.10 14.74
C SER A 16 16.76 14.26 13.91
N PRO A 17 16.83 15.50 14.46
CA PRO A 17 17.21 16.70 13.70
C PRO A 17 18.63 16.66 13.13
N GLU A 18 19.54 15.89 13.75
CA GLU A 18 20.91 15.68 13.26
C GLU A 18 20.99 14.76 12.03
N ARG A 19 19.97 13.92 11.81
CA ARG A 19 19.95 12.88 10.77
C ARG A 19 18.96 13.19 9.64
N SER A 20 17.95 13.99 9.91
CA SER A 20 16.88 14.34 8.96
C SER A 20 16.65 15.84 8.94
N ARG A 21 16.79 16.44 7.75
CA ARG A 21 16.47 17.86 7.52
C ARG A 21 14.97 18.13 7.67
N ALA A 22 14.11 17.16 7.33
CA ALA A 22 12.67 17.24 7.56
C ALA A 22 12.37 17.31 9.07
N ASP A 23 13.03 16.50 9.89
CA ASP A 23 12.86 16.46 11.35
C ASP A 23 13.32 17.76 12.01
N LEU A 24 14.48 18.29 11.59
CA LEU A 24 14.98 19.60 12.03
C LEU A 24 13.98 20.71 11.70
N ARG A 25 13.47 20.72 10.47
CA ARG A 25 12.50 21.72 10.00
C ARG A 25 11.15 21.59 10.70
N ALA A 26 10.66 20.38 10.93
CA ALA A 26 9.49 20.09 11.75
C ALA A 26 9.67 20.64 13.17
N MET A 27 10.79 20.34 13.83
CA MET A 27 11.10 20.81 15.18
C MET A 27 11.13 22.34 15.27
N LEU A 28 11.78 23.03 14.32
CA LEU A 28 11.86 24.49 14.29
C LEU A 28 10.47 25.13 14.06
N GLN A 29 9.68 24.59 13.12
CA GLN A 29 8.34 25.10 12.84
C GLN A 29 7.37 24.87 14.00
N LEU A 30 7.43 23.69 14.64
CA LEU A 30 6.68 23.38 15.86
C LEU A 30 7.04 24.35 17.00
N LYS A 31 8.35 24.56 17.26
CA LYS A 31 8.82 25.50 18.29
C LYS A 31 8.35 26.94 18.03
N LYS A 32 8.41 27.38 16.76
CA LYS A 32 7.90 28.70 16.34
C LYS A 32 6.39 28.81 16.56
N TRP A 33 5.62 27.79 16.20
CA TRP A 33 4.16 27.77 16.34
C TRP A 33 3.73 27.75 17.81
N TYR A 34 4.31 26.89 18.65
CA TYR A 34 4.07 26.90 20.10
C TYR A 34 4.36 28.26 20.73
N GLY A 35 5.47 28.89 20.35
CA GLY A 35 5.82 30.23 20.83
C GLY A 35 4.91 31.34 20.32
N ALA A 36 4.09 31.12 19.27
CA ALA A 36 3.03 32.04 18.87
C ALA A 36 1.77 31.79 19.71
N VAL A 37 1.29 30.55 19.78
CA VAL A 37 0.09 30.15 20.57
C VAL A 37 0.21 30.56 22.04
N GLN A 38 1.39 30.42 22.65
CA GLN A 38 1.64 30.84 24.03
C GLN A 38 1.71 32.36 24.25
N ARG A 39 1.82 33.17 23.19
CA ARG A 39 1.82 34.64 23.26
C ARG A 39 0.45 35.24 22.93
N ASP A 40 -0.27 34.63 21.99
CA ASP A 40 -1.59 35.09 21.56
C ASP A 40 -2.72 34.54 22.46
N GLY A 41 -2.51 33.38 23.11
CA GLY A 41 -3.47 32.75 24.00
C GLY A 41 -3.60 33.46 25.35
N SER A 42 -4.78 34.04 25.62
CA SER A 42 -5.10 34.75 26.86
C SER A 42 -5.20 33.84 28.10
N ASP A 43 -5.60 32.57 27.92
CA ASP A 43 -5.63 31.52 28.94
C ASP A 43 -4.72 30.35 28.52
N VAL A 44 -3.98 29.82 29.49
CA VAL A 44 -3.18 28.59 29.40
C VAL A 44 -4.06 27.39 29.01
N ASN A 45 -5.34 27.36 29.41
CA ASN A 45 -6.25 26.27 29.03
C ASN A 45 -6.56 26.26 27.53
N ASP A 46 -6.84 27.43 26.95
CA ASP A 46 -7.19 27.58 25.54
C ASP A 46 -5.98 27.25 24.65
N ALA A 47 -4.80 27.81 24.97
CA ALA A 47 -3.54 27.46 24.32
C ALA A 47 -3.28 25.93 24.34
N ASN A 48 -3.57 25.27 25.47
CA ASN A 48 -3.46 23.81 25.58
C ASN A 48 -4.54 23.05 24.78
N MET A 49 -5.74 23.61 24.58
CA MET A 49 -6.75 23.04 23.69
C MET A 49 -6.36 23.15 22.22
N GLU A 50 -5.87 24.31 21.79
CA GLU A 50 -5.33 24.52 20.44
C GLU A 50 -4.18 23.58 20.12
N ILE A 51 -3.21 23.45 21.04
CA ILE A 51 -2.09 22.49 20.93
C ILE A 51 -2.61 21.06 20.71
N ARG A 52 -3.59 20.61 21.49
CA ARG A 52 -4.17 19.27 21.33
C ARG A 52 -4.90 19.11 20.00
N GLN A 53 -5.66 20.11 19.57
CA GLN A 53 -6.40 20.06 18.31
C GLN A 53 -5.46 20.06 17.09
N PHE A 54 -4.38 20.84 17.14
CA PHE A 54 -3.35 20.90 16.11
C PHE A 54 -2.68 19.52 15.90
N HIS A 55 -2.20 18.88 16.96
CA HIS A 55 -1.61 17.54 16.86
C HIS A 55 -2.62 16.48 16.41
N ARG A 56 -3.86 16.55 16.90
CA ARG A 56 -4.94 15.67 16.44
C ARG A 56 -5.17 15.81 14.94
N ASN A 57 -5.19 17.04 14.42
CA ASN A 57 -5.38 17.29 13.00
C ASN A 57 -4.22 16.76 12.15
N ILE A 58 -2.96 16.99 12.56
CA ILE A 58 -1.76 16.47 11.87
C ILE A 58 -1.75 14.93 11.85
N TYR A 59 -2.05 14.29 12.97
CA TYR A 59 -2.10 12.83 13.05
C TYR A 59 -3.18 12.25 12.14
N LEU A 60 -4.39 12.84 12.14
CA LEU A 60 -5.50 12.37 11.31
C LEU A 60 -5.27 12.62 9.83
N SER A 61 -4.67 13.74 9.43
CA SER A 61 -4.36 14.01 8.02
C SER A 61 -3.23 13.10 7.51
N GLY A 62 -2.16 12.92 8.29
CA GLY A 62 -1.09 11.98 7.96
C GLY A 62 -1.58 10.54 7.84
N LEU A 63 -2.41 10.08 8.79
CA LEU A 63 -3.03 8.75 8.73
C LEU A 63 -3.95 8.61 7.50
N GLN A 64 -4.77 9.62 7.19
CA GLN A 64 -5.63 9.60 6.00
C GLN A 64 -4.82 9.54 4.70
N LEU A 65 -3.73 10.31 4.58
CA LEU A 65 -2.82 10.25 3.44
C LEU A 65 -2.18 8.86 3.31
N HIS A 66 -1.72 8.28 4.41
CA HIS A 66 -1.15 6.93 4.43
C HIS A 66 -2.17 5.85 4.01
N LEU A 67 -3.43 5.95 4.44
CA LEU A 67 -4.51 5.04 4.03
C LEU A 67 -4.91 5.18 2.55
N LEU A 68 -4.73 6.36 1.96
CA LEU A 68 -4.96 6.58 0.52
C LEU A 68 -3.80 6.01 -0.32
N ASN A 69 -2.57 6.37 0.03
CA ASN A 69 -1.36 5.82 -0.58
C ASN A 69 -0.15 6.02 0.38
N PRO A 70 0.48 4.96 0.89
CA PRO A 70 1.66 5.08 1.76
C PRO A 70 2.80 5.91 1.17
N GLN A 71 3.02 5.84 -0.16
CA GLN A 71 4.06 6.61 -0.85
C GLN A 71 3.76 8.11 -0.83
N LEU A 72 2.50 8.50 -1.02
CA LEU A 72 2.07 9.91 -0.92
C LEU A 72 2.38 10.49 0.46
N CYS A 73 2.15 9.73 1.53
CA CYS A 73 2.49 10.15 2.89
C CYS A 73 4.01 10.36 3.06
N SER A 74 4.84 9.44 2.54
CA SER A 74 6.30 9.55 2.59
C SER A 74 6.81 10.76 1.80
N HIS A 75 6.35 10.95 0.55
CA HIS A 75 6.74 12.08 -0.29
C HIS A 75 6.37 13.44 0.34
N VAL A 76 5.17 13.55 0.94
CA VAL A 76 4.74 14.77 1.66
C VAL A 76 5.54 15.00 2.94
N ALA A 77 5.97 13.95 3.64
CA ALA A 77 6.84 14.08 4.81
C ALA A 77 8.27 14.50 4.42
N GLU A 78 8.82 13.95 3.33
CA GLU A 78 10.15 14.30 2.82
C GLU A 78 10.21 15.71 2.24
N SER A 79 9.15 16.17 1.57
CA SER A 79 9.07 17.52 1.01
C SER A 79 9.17 18.62 2.07
N LEU A 80 8.82 18.31 3.33
CA LEU A 80 9.02 19.20 4.48
C LEU A 80 10.47 19.63 4.68
N SER A 81 11.46 18.84 4.20
CA SER A 81 12.89 19.21 4.24
C SER A 81 13.25 20.43 3.38
N ARG A 82 12.41 20.75 2.39
CA ARG A 82 12.68 21.77 1.36
C ARG A 82 12.21 23.15 1.78
N GLU A 83 12.96 24.17 1.39
CA GLU A 83 12.62 25.58 1.62
C GLU A 83 11.88 26.17 0.41
N GLY A 84 10.92 27.05 0.67
CA GLY A 84 10.18 27.76 -0.38
C GLY A 84 9.21 26.92 -1.24
N LEU A 85 9.03 25.62 -0.94
CA LEU A 85 8.11 24.76 -1.70
C LEU A 85 6.68 25.31 -1.64
N SER A 86 6.09 25.55 -2.81
CA SER A 86 4.71 26.02 -2.96
C SER A 86 3.74 24.84 -3.08
N LEU A 87 2.44 25.10 -2.97
CA LEU A 87 1.44 24.04 -3.13
C LEU A 87 1.40 23.52 -4.57
N GLU A 88 1.53 24.41 -5.54
CA GLU A 88 1.50 24.11 -6.98
C GLU A 88 2.70 23.24 -7.38
N SER A 89 3.90 23.58 -6.88
CA SER A 89 5.12 22.80 -7.12
C SER A 89 5.08 21.41 -6.46
N LEU A 90 4.60 21.30 -5.23
CA LEU A 90 4.38 20.01 -4.58
C LEU A 90 3.35 19.16 -5.37
N CYS A 91 2.25 19.76 -5.83
CA CYS A 91 1.25 19.05 -6.62
C CYS A 91 1.80 18.57 -7.97
N ALA A 92 2.62 19.38 -8.65
CA ALA A 92 3.27 18.99 -9.91
C ALA A 92 4.20 17.77 -9.71
N GLU A 93 5.07 17.79 -8.69
CA GLU A 93 5.93 16.64 -8.35
C GLU A 93 5.13 15.37 -8.03
N LEU A 94 4.00 15.52 -7.34
CA LEU A 94 3.10 14.40 -7.02
C LEU A 94 2.34 13.89 -8.25
N GLN A 95 2.12 14.71 -9.28
CA GLN A 95 1.57 14.27 -10.57
C GLN A 95 2.64 13.57 -11.43
N GLU A 96 3.86 14.09 -11.51
CA GLU A 96 4.99 13.46 -12.21
C GLU A 96 5.32 12.08 -11.64
N SER A 97 5.24 11.92 -10.32
CA SER A 97 5.40 10.64 -9.62
C SER A 97 4.17 9.72 -9.66
N ASN A 98 3.09 10.11 -10.37
CA ASN A 98 1.82 9.40 -10.48
C ASN A 98 1.11 9.13 -9.12
N LEU A 99 1.40 9.96 -8.11
CA LEU A 99 0.79 9.92 -6.78
C LEU A 99 -0.51 10.74 -6.69
N LEU A 100 -0.71 11.71 -7.61
CA LEU A 100 -1.95 12.44 -7.81
C LEU A 100 -2.48 12.29 -9.24
N PRO A 101 -3.81 12.27 -9.45
CA PRO A 101 -4.39 12.41 -10.77
C PRO A 101 -4.01 13.75 -11.42
N VAL A 102 -3.73 13.72 -12.73
CA VAL A 102 -3.29 14.90 -13.52
C VAL A 102 -4.36 16.02 -13.55
N ALA A 103 -5.64 15.69 -13.36
CA ALA A 103 -6.79 16.58 -13.57
C ALA A 103 -7.05 17.64 -12.47
N LEU A 104 -6.14 17.88 -11.51
CA LEU A 104 -6.42 18.70 -10.33
C LEU A 104 -6.16 20.21 -10.46
N MET A 105 -5.67 20.71 -11.59
CA MET A 105 -5.21 22.11 -11.75
C MET A 105 -5.90 22.92 -12.87
N THR A 106 -6.76 22.31 -13.68
CA THR A 106 -7.57 23.03 -14.69
C THR A 106 -8.84 23.59 -14.05
N GLY A 107 -8.66 24.65 -13.27
CA GLY A 107 -9.73 25.38 -12.59
C GLY A 107 -10.22 26.61 -13.36
N ASP A 108 -10.68 26.42 -14.60
CA ASP A 108 -11.63 27.35 -15.21
C ASP A 108 -12.60 26.58 -16.12
N GLY A 109 -13.84 27.08 -16.25
CA GLY A 109 -14.99 26.22 -16.50
C GLY A 109 -15.10 25.59 -17.89
N ASP A 110 -15.02 24.26 -17.95
CA ASP A 110 -15.88 23.45 -18.83
C ASP A 110 -16.09 22.06 -18.20
N ALA A 111 -17.33 21.75 -17.84
CA ALA A 111 -17.71 20.36 -17.56
C ALA A 111 -17.80 19.62 -18.91
N GLU A 112 -17.27 18.40 -18.96
CA GLU A 112 -17.38 17.48 -20.11
C GLU A 112 -16.77 17.98 -21.43
N LYS A 113 -15.44 17.82 -21.62
CA LYS A 113 -14.83 17.91 -22.97
C LYS A 113 -13.44 17.27 -23.19
N GLU A 114 -13.05 16.23 -22.43
CA GLU A 114 -11.81 15.48 -22.76
C GLU A 114 -11.83 13.98 -22.34
N LYS A 115 -12.99 13.34 -22.49
CA LYS A 115 -13.09 11.86 -22.59
C LYS A 115 -13.74 11.37 -23.88
N ASP A 116 -14.03 12.29 -24.79
CA ASP A 116 -14.50 11.96 -26.12
C ASP A 116 -13.29 11.59 -26.98
N PHE A 117 -12.99 10.28 -27.02
CA PHE A 117 -12.29 9.71 -28.17
C PHE A 117 -12.92 10.29 -29.43
N SER A 118 -12.12 10.91 -30.30
CA SER A 118 -12.69 11.61 -31.45
C SER A 118 -13.57 10.65 -32.26
N GLU A 119 -14.68 11.13 -32.84
CA GLU A 119 -15.58 10.25 -33.62
C GLU A 119 -14.81 9.48 -34.70
N GLN A 120 -13.73 10.07 -35.22
CA GLN A 120 -12.79 9.43 -36.14
C GLN A 120 -12.01 8.27 -35.49
N GLN A 121 -11.46 8.44 -34.27
CA GLN A 121 -10.81 7.36 -33.53
C GLN A 121 -11.81 6.24 -33.17
N LEU A 122 -13.03 6.58 -32.74
CA LEU A 122 -14.09 5.60 -32.46
C LEU A 122 -14.54 4.87 -33.73
N ALA A 123 -14.69 5.57 -34.85
CA ALA A 123 -14.97 4.96 -36.15
C ALA A 123 -13.83 4.04 -36.60
N GLN A 124 -12.57 4.42 -36.39
CA GLN A 124 -11.39 3.61 -36.72
C GLN A 124 -11.30 2.35 -35.86
N MET A 125 -11.55 2.46 -34.55
CA MET A 125 -11.68 1.32 -33.61
C MET A 125 -12.82 0.37 -34.02
N ARG A 126 -14.01 0.91 -34.32
CA ARG A 126 -15.16 0.12 -34.80
C ARG A 126 -14.84 -0.59 -36.12
N THR A 127 -14.12 0.07 -37.04
CA THR A 127 -13.70 -0.50 -38.32
C THR A 127 -12.70 -1.63 -38.13
N LEU A 128 -11.71 -1.47 -37.24
CA LEU A 128 -10.77 -2.53 -36.89
C LEU A 128 -11.45 -3.73 -36.21
N MET A 129 -12.40 -3.50 -35.29
CA MET A 129 -13.20 -4.58 -34.70
C MET A 129 -14.07 -5.29 -35.75
N ALA A 130 -14.70 -4.55 -36.66
CA ALA A 130 -15.49 -5.13 -37.74
C ALA A 130 -14.62 -5.97 -38.68
N GLN A 131 -13.42 -5.50 -39.05
CA GLN A 131 -12.46 -6.28 -39.82
C GLN A 131 -11.98 -7.54 -39.07
N ALA A 132 -11.75 -7.46 -37.76
CA ALA A 132 -11.37 -8.62 -36.95
C ALA A 132 -12.49 -9.66 -36.88
N LEU A 133 -13.73 -9.25 -36.58
CA LEU A 133 -14.91 -10.14 -36.60
C LEU A 133 -15.15 -10.73 -37.99
N GLN A 134 -15.00 -9.94 -39.06
CA GLN A 134 -15.22 -10.42 -40.41
C GLN A 134 -14.11 -11.41 -40.85
N LYS A 135 -12.86 -11.19 -40.44
CA LYS A 135 -11.77 -12.17 -40.61
C LYS A 135 -12.03 -13.46 -39.84
N GLN A 136 -12.75 -13.39 -38.71
CA GLN A 136 -13.16 -14.54 -37.90
C GLN A 136 -14.41 -15.25 -38.47
N GLN A 137 -15.30 -14.54 -39.18
CA GLN A 137 -16.45 -15.12 -39.87
C GLN A 137 -16.09 -15.74 -41.23
N VAL A 138 -15.12 -15.18 -41.96
CA VAL A 138 -14.64 -15.76 -43.23
C VAL A 138 -13.85 -17.06 -43.02
N ALA A 139 -13.38 -17.35 -41.80
CA ALA A 139 -12.78 -18.64 -41.43
C ALA A 139 -13.81 -19.78 -41.31
N ALA A 140 -15.11 -19.50 -41.28
CA ALA A 140 -16.17 -20.50 -41.04
C ALA A 140 -16.59 -21.32 -42.28
N ALA A 141 -15.72 -21.44 -43.30
CA ALA A 141 -15.88 -22.35 -44.44
C ALA A 141 -14.49 -22.78 -44.96
N PRO A 142 -14.33 -24.01 -45.45
CA PRO A 142 -13.62 -25.04 -44.70
C PRO A 142 -12.09 -25.03 -44.91
N SER A 143 -11.33 -24.78 -43.85
CA SER A 143 -9.90 -25.14 -43.75
C SER A 143 -9.43 -25.40 -42.30
N ASP A 144 -10.35 -25.41 -41.33
CA ASP A 144 -10.02 -25.13 -39.91
C ASP A 144 -9.76 -26.36 -39.03
N ASN A 145 -9.41 -27.51 -39.64
CA ASN A 145 -9.22 -28.76 -38.89
C ASN A 145 -7.97 -28.69 -37.98
N THR A 146 -6.91 -28.00 -38.41
CA THR A 146 -5.64 -27.95 -37.68
C THR A 146 -5.68 -27.04 -36.46
N GLN A 147 -6.38 -25.90 -36.51
CA GLN A 147 -6.50 -24.99 -35.36
C GLN A 147 -7.49 -25.51 -34.31
N HIS A 148 -8.58 -26.15 -34.72
CA HIS A 148 -9.48 -26.85 -33.80
C HIS A 148 -8.82 -28.07 -33.15
N GLU A 149 -8.03 -28.86 -33.88
CA GLU A 149 -7.24 -29.93 -33.26
C GLU A 149 -6.19 -29.39 -32.27
N ALA A 150 -5.46 -28.32 -32.62
CA ALA A 150 -4.46 -27.73 -31.73
C ALA A 150 -5.09 -27.18 -30.44
N THR A 151 -6.23 -26.49 -30.55
CA THR A 151 -6.95 -25.96 -29.38
C THR A 151 -7.65 -27.05 -28.56
N ALA A 152 -8.03 -28.18 -29.17
CA ALA A 152 -8.49 -29.37 -28.44
C ALA A 152 -7.35 -30.02 -27.63
N LYS A 153 -6.20 -30.27 -28.26
CA LYS A 153 -5.00 -30.84 -27.61
C LYS A 153 -4.53 -29.98 -26.43
N LEU A 154 -4.44 -28.67 -26.61
CA LEU A 154 -4.09 -27.73 -25.51
C LEU A 154 -5.08 -27.77 -24.33
N ARG A 155 -6.39 -27.97 -24.59
CA ARG A 155 -7.38 -28.11 -23.52
C ARG A 155 -7.25 -29.43 -22.77
N GLU A 156 -6.87 -30.50 -23.47
CA GLU A 156 -6.62 -31.82 -22.89
C GLU A 156 -5.35 -31.82 -22.03
N GLU A 157 -4.26 -31.20 -22.51
CA GLU A 157 -3.03 -30.98 -21.74
C GLU A 157 -3.30 -30.18 -20.45
N VAL A 158 -4.08 -29.09 -20.54
CA VAL A 158 -4.49 -28.29 -19.37
C VAL A 158 -5.34 -29.11 -18.38
N ALA A 159 -6.18 -30.04 -18.86
CA ALA A 159 -6.92 -30.94 -17.99
C ALA A 159 -6.00 -31.94 -17.26
N GLN A 160 -5.03 -32.53 -17.97
CA GLN A 160 -4.05 -33.45 -17.38
C GLN A 160 -3.17 -32.75 -16.32
N LEU A 161 -2.72 -31.52 -16.60
CA LEU A 161 -1.93 -30.72 -15.65
C LEU A 161 -2.70 -30.39 -14.36
N LYS A 162 -4.02 -30.13 -14.45
CA LYS A 162 -4.86 -29.92 -13.26
C LYS A 162 -4.94 -31.17 -12.37
N VAL A 163 -5.18 -32.33 -12.97
CA VAL A 163 -5.24 -33.62 -12.23
C VAL A 163 -3.91 -33.94 -11.53
N LEU A 164 -2.77 -33.62 -12.17
CA LEU A 164 -1.44 -33.83 -11.58
C LEU A 164 -1.19 -32.86 -10.41
N LEU A 165 -1.64 -31.61 -10.52
CA LEU A 165 -1.57 -30.61 -9.45
C LEU A 165 -2.44 -31.01 -8.25
N GLU A 166 -3.66 -31.51 -8.49
CA GLU A 166 -4.55 -32.05 -7.43
C GLU A 166 -3.92 -33.24 -6.71
N GLN A 167 -3.28 -34.18 -7.43
CA GLN A 167 -2.51 -35.27 -6.81
C GLN A 167 -1.34 -34.75 -5.95
N GLN A 168 -0.58 -33.76 -6.44
CA GLN A 168 0.51 -33.16 -5.66
C GLN A 168 -0.04 -32.50 -4.38
N HIS A 169 -1.16 -31.79 -4.47
CA HIS A 169 -1.80 -31.15 -3.33
C HIS A 169 -2.23 -32.17 -2.27
N LEU A 170 -2.80 -33.29 -2.71
CA LEU A 170 -3.23 -34.39 -1.83
C LEU A 170 -2.04 -35.08 -1.15
N LEU A 171 -0.92 -35.30 -1.86
CA LEU A 171 0.33 -35.80 -1.27
C LEU A 171 0.94 -34.83 -0.24
N LEU A 172 0.94 -33.52 -0.54
CA LEU A 172 1.37 -32.49 0.41
C LEU A 172 0.46 -32.42 1.64
N GLN A 173 -0.84 -32.64 1.48
CA GLN A 173 -1.79 -32.71 2.59
C GLN A 173 -1.53 -33.95 3.46
N GLN A 174 -1.30 -35.12 2.86
CA GLN A 174 -0.90 -36.32 3.59
C GLN A 174 0.42 -36.12 4.33
N LEU A 175 1.43 -35.52 3.71
CA LEU A 175 2.72 -35.21 4.37
C LEU A 175 2.54 -34.27 5.58
N ARG A 176 1.65 -33.27 5.51
CA ARG A 176 1.31 -32.43 6.68
C ARG A 176 0.60 -33.20 7.79
N VAL A 177 -0.25 -34.17 7.45
CA VAL A 177 -0.99 -34.99 8.43
C VAL A 177 -0.08 -36.03 9.07
N THR A 178 0.74 -36.75 8.29
CA THR A 178 1.73 -37.71 8.81
C THR A 178 2.86 -37.02 9.59
N GLY A 179 3.21 -35.77 9.23
CA GLY A 179 4.10 -34.92 10.03
C GLY A 179 3.51 -34.51 11.39
N ARG A 180 2.20 -34.63 11.59
CA ARG A 180 1.51 -34.36 12.87
C ARG A 180 1.31 -35.60 13.75
N THR A 181 1.44 -36.83 13.22
CA THR A 181 1.18 -38.06 14.00
C THR A 181 2.33 -38.53 14.89
N SER A 182 3.42 -37.75 15.00
CA SER A 182 4.50 -37.96 15.99
C SER A 182 4.41 -37.01 17.19
N ALA A 183 3.20 -36.62 17.61
CA ALA A 183 2.95 -36.05 18.93
C ALA A 183 1.47 -36.19 19.34
N ALA A 184 1.22 -37.03 20.34
CA ALA A 184 0.00 -37.09 21.14
C ALA A 184 0.47 -37.36 22.58
N GLU A 185 -0.03 -36.81 23.68
CA GLU A 185 -1.03 -35.79 24.08
C GLU A 185 -1.19 -36.02 25.61
N PRO A 186 -2.09 -35.35 26.36
CA PRO A 186 -2.67 -34.00 26.25
C PRO A 186 -2.20 -33.19 27.50
N ALA A 187 -2.86 -32.20 28.12
CA ALA A 187 -4.04 -31.35 27.90
C ALA A 187 -3.86 -30.06 28.73
N LYS A 188 -4.39 -28.89 28.30
CA LYS A 188 -5.42 -28.10 29.03
C LYS A 188 -5.84 -26.81 28.28
N SER A 189 -7.12 -26.46 28.41
CA SER A 189 -7.74 -25.13 28.21
C SER A 189 -7.58 -24.38 26.87
N VAL A 190 -8.61 -24.54 26.03
CA VAL A 190 -9.37 -23.48 25.31
C VAL A 190 -8.96 -22.02 25.64
N ASN A 191 -8.38 -21.31 24.67
CA ASN A 191 -9.12 -20.29 23.90
C ASN A 191 -8.36 -19.87 22.63
N ALA A 192 -9.03 -19.19 21.70
CA ALA A 192 -8.49 -18.86 20.39
C ALA A 192 -7.83 -17.47 20.30
N GLU A 193 -6.92 -17.35 19.33
CA GLU A 193 -6.50 -16.12 18.65
C GLU A 193 -5.71 -15.05 19.44
N GLU A 194 -4.42 -15.36 19.67
CA GLU A 194 -3.37 -14.34 19.72
C GLU A 194 -2.18 -14.85 18.87
N VAL A 195 -1.96 -14.25 17.69
CA VAL A 195 -0.84 -14.59 16.79
C VAL A 195 0.28 -13.58 17.03
N ASP A 196 1.16 -13.92 17.96
CA ASP A 196 2.39 -13.17 18.23
C ASP A 196 3.42 -13.43 17.10
N LEU A 197 3.84 -12.36 16.42
CA LEU A 197 4.74 -12.40 15.26
C LEU A 197 6.24 -12.32 15.64
N SER A 198 6.58 -12.50 16.92
CA SER A 198 7.92 -12.24 17.45
C SER A 198 8.95 -13.39 17.36
N THR A 199 8.63 -14.54 16.75
CA THR A 199 9.53 -15.72 16.72
C THR A 199 9.92 -16.23 15.32
N VAL A 200 10.06 -15.35 14.32
CA VAL A 200 10.76 -15.66 13.07
C VAL A 200 12.09 -14.91 13.04
N ASP A 201 13.07 -15.47 13.72
CA ASP A 201 14.45 -14.97 13.71
C ASP A 201 15.46 -16.12 13.54
N ALA A 202 16.65 -15.79 13.04
CA ALA A 202 17.75 -16.67 12.58
C ALA A 202 17.53 -17.30 11.17
N PRO A 203 18.58 -17.32 10.30
CA PRO A 203 19.88 -17.89 10.66
C PRO A 203 21.14 -17.19 10.09
N THR A 204 21.71 -16.21 10.80
CA THR A 204 22.99 -15.56 10.40
C THR A 204 23.97 -15.29 11.55
N GLN A 205 24.25 -16.27 12.43
CA GLN A 205 25.37 -16.13 13.39
C GLN A 205 26.07 -17.42 13.85
N LYS A 206 26.61 -18.20 12.88
CA LYS A 206 27.58 -19.28 13.15
C LYS A 206 29.06 -18.87 12.99
N MET A 207 29.39 -17.57 12.97
CA MET A 207 30.76 -17.07 12.72
C MET A 207 31.44 -16.32 13.89
N SER A 208 30.77 -16.01 15.00
CA SER A 208 31.37 -15.24 16.12
C SER A 208 32.02 -16.10 17.22
N LYS A 209 31.69 -17.40 17.32
CA LYS A 209 32.07 -18.27 18.46
C LYS A 209 33.55 -18.74 18.51
N VAL A 210 34.44 -18.11 17.74
CA VAL A 210 35.89 -18.46 17.68
C VAL A 210 36.78 -17.47 18.44
N ARG A 211 36.26 -16.34 18.94
CA ARG A 211 37.06 -15.26 19.57
C ARG A 211 36.87 -15.05 21.09
N GLN A 212 36.31 -16.01 21.81
CA GLN A 212 36.09 -15.87 23.26
C GLN A 212 36.48 -17.12 24.08
N LYS A 213 37.70 -17.61 23.84
CA LYS A 213 38.45 -18.45 24.79
C LYS A 213 39.90 -17.97 24.86
N GLY A 214 40.26 -17.32 25.96
CA GLY A 214 41.65 -17.03 26.31
C GLY A 214 41.90 -15.58 26.76
N ILE A 215 42.40 -15.46 27.99
CA ILE A 215 43.11 -14.29 28.57
C ILE A 215 42.18 -13.07 28.84
N PHE A 216 41.88 -12.67 30.08
CA PHE A 216 42.44 -13.02 31.39
C PHE A 216 41.45 -13.83 32.25
#